data_AF-A0A661K462-F1
#
_entry.id   AF-A0A661K462-F1
#
_cell.length_a   1.000
_cell.length_b   1.000
_cell.length_c   1.000
_cell.angle_alpha   90.00
_cell.angle_beta   90.00
_cell.angle_gamma   90.00
#
_symmetry.space_group_name_H-M   'P 1'
#
loop_
_entity.id
_entity.type
_entity.pdbx_description
1 polymer ?
#
loop_
_entity_poly.entity_id
_entity_poly.type
_entity_poly.pdbx_seq_one_letter_code
_entity_poly.pdbx_strand_id
1 'polypeptide(L)'
;MEEDRIKRSLRAYLRHLDLLGVKGVPFSQAPTELDPEEELKRLREEVARCKACPLHRTRKNPVLGEGDPRAVLVFVGEAPGGEEDLQGRPFVGRAGDLLTRIIEAMGLRREEVYITNILKCRPPGNRNPRPEEIKACLPFLFRQLEVIRPKMICALGTFAAQTLLGTKEKISGLRGRFHQWRGIKLMPTYHPAFLLRNPQYKRDVWEDVKMMMAEYQGIKGRGPA
;
A
#
# COMPACT_ATOMS: atom_id res chain seq x y z
N MET A 1 -28.34 -16.04 16.86
CA MET A 1 -28.22 -14.93 17.85
C MET A 1 -27.85 -13.60 17.17
N GLU A 2 -26.65 -13.44 16.61
CA GLU A 2 -26.23 -12.19 15.94
C GLU A 2 -26.88 -11.99 14.57
N GLU A 3 -26.98 -13.07 13.80
CA GLU A 3 -27.68 -13.08 12.52
C GLU A 3 -29.17 -12.70 12.66
N ASP A 4 -29.82 -13.16 13.74
CA ASP A 4 -31.21 -12.80 14.05
C ASP A 4 -31.38 -11.34 14.49
N ARG A 5 -30.33 -10.75 15.06
CA ARG A 5 -30.31 -9.33 15.42
C ARG A 5 -30.19 -8.46 14.16
N ILE A 6 -29.31 -8.85 13.24
CA ILE A 6 -29.13 -8.17 11.95
C ILE A 6 -30.41 -8.26 11.12
N LYS A 7 -31.01 -9.46 11.00
CA LYS A 7 -32.29 -9.65 10.28
C LYS A 7 -33.41 -8.79 10.87
N ARG A 8 -33.51 -8.69 12.20
CA ARG A 8 -34.50 -7.84 12.88
C ARG A 8 -34.28 -6.36 12.59
N SER A 9 -33.04 -5.88 12.72
CA SER A 9 -32.68 -4.49 12.44
C SER A 9 -32.96 -4.11 10.98
N LEU A 10 -32.56 -4.99 10.04
CA LEU A 10 -32.77 -4.77 8.62
C LEU A 10 -34.27 -4.74 8.27
N ARG A 11 -35.08 -5.65 8.83
CA ARG A 11 -36.55 -5.62 8.64
C ARG A 11 -37.17 -4.33 9.18
N ALA A 12 -36.73 -3.86 10.35
CA ALA A 12 -37.23 -2.61 10.93
C ALA A 12 -36.89 -1.41 10.03
N TYR A 13 -35.67 -1.36 9.52
CA TYR A 13 -35.23 -0.31 8.59
C TYR A 13 -35.99 -0.35 7.25
N LEU A 14 -36.18 -1.53 6.66
CA LEU A 14 -36.93 -1.67 5.41
C LEU A 14 -38.40 -1.24 5.57
N ARG A 15 -39.04 -1.55 6.70
CA ARG A 15 -40.40 -1.06 7.01
C ARG A 15 -40.44 0.46 7.17
N HIS A 16 -39.41 1.05 7.76
CA HIS A 16 -39.32 2.50 7.90
C HIS A 16 -39.22 3.18 6.52
N LEU A 17 -38.43 2.62 5.60
CA LEU A 17 -38.33 3.13 4.22
C LEU A 17 -39.67 3.02 3.48
N ASP A 18 -40.39 1.91 3.64
CA ASP A 18 -41.72 1.72 3.06
C ASP A 18 -42.73 2.77 3.57
N LEU A 19 -42.72 3.07 4.87
CA LEU A 19 -43.53 4.14 5.48
C LEU A 19 -43.19 5.54 4.93
N LEU A 20 -41.94 5.78 4.53
CA LEU A 20 -41.49 7.01 3.88
C LEU A 20 -41.86 7.07 2.39
N GLY A 21 -42.59 6.07 1.87
CA GLY A 21 -42.97 5.99 0.46
C GLY A 21 -41.83 5.59 -0.48
N VAL A 22 -40.72 5.08 0.06
CA VAL A 22 -39.59 4.56 -0.73
C VAL A 22 -39.99 3.20 -1.30
N LYS A 23 -40.53 3.20 -2.51
CA LYS A 23 -40.99 1.97 -3.21
C LYS A 23 -39.84 1.07 -3.69
N GLY A 24 -38.61 1.57 -3.62
CA GLY A 24 -37.39 0.85 -3.93
C GLY A 24 -36.20 1.74 -3.59
N VAL A 25 -35.18 1.15 -2.99
CA VAL A 25 -33.87 1.78 -2.95
C VAL A 25 -33.24 1.45 -4.30
N PRO A 26 -32.96 2.43 -5.18
CA PRO A 26 -32.18 2.14 -6.36
C PRO A 26 -30.85 1.59 -5.85
N PHE A 27 -30.64 0.29 -6.02
CA PHE A 27 -29.28 -0.20 -6.10
C PHE A 27 -28.76 0.49 -7.34
N SER A 28 -28.04 1.61 -7.17
CA SER A 28 -27.24 2.10 -8.28
C SER A 28 -26.49 0.87 -8.76
N GLN A 29 -26.45 0.64 -10.07
CA GLN A 29 -25.39 -0.21 -10.65
C GLN A 29 -24.13 0.08 -9.83
N ALA A 30 -23.50 -0.97 -9.30
CA ALA A 30 -22.35 -0.86 -8.39
C ALA A 30 -21.54 0.36 -8.81
N PRO A 31 -21.32 1.35 -7.91
CA PRO A 31 -20.87 2.70 -8.29
C PRO A 31 -19.90 2.56 -9.43
N THR A 32 -20.27 3.00 -10.64
CA THR A 32 -19.61 2.67 -11.92
C THR A 32 -18.13 2.55 -11.61
N GLU A 33 -17.59 1.32 -11.55
CA GLU A 33 -16.26 1.09 -10.97
C GLU A 33 -15.33 2.08 -11.67
N LEU A 34 -14.96 3.13 -10.94
CA LEU A 34 -14.20 4.21 -11.54
C LEU A 34 -12.89 3.57 -11.96
N ASP A 35 -12.42 3.91 -13.15
CA ASP A 35 -11.13 3.44 -13.64
C ASP A 35 -10.08 3.63 -12.53
N PRO A 36 -9.33 2.58 -12.12
CA PRO A 36 -8.37 2.68 -11.02
C PRO A 36 -7.41 3.86 -11.15
N GLU A 37 -7.07 4.26 -12.38
CA GLU A 37 -6.27 5.44 -12.64
C GLU A 37 -6.94 6.74 -12.17
N GLU A 38 -8.23 6.92 -12.48
CA GLU A 38 -9.02 8.07 -12.06
C GLU A 38 -9.26 8.08 -10.53
N GLU A 39 -9.45 6.92 -9.91
CA GLU A 39 -9.53 6.81 -8.45
C GLU A 39 -8.22 7.21 -7.76
N LEU A 40 -7.09 6.73 -8.28
CA LEU A 40 -5.77 7.11 -7.76
C LEU A 40 -5.48 8.59 -7.99
N LYS A 41 -5.96 9.18 -9.09
CA LYS A 41 -5.85 10.62 -9.35
C LYS A 41 -6.63 11.43 -8.32
N ARG A 42 -7.88 11.06 -8.02
CA ARG A 42 -8.67 11.69 -6.94
C ARG A 42 -7.98 11.56 -5.59
N LEU A 43 -7.45 10.37 -5.29
CA LEU A 43 -6.71 10.13 -4.05
C LEU A 43 -5.45 11.00 -3.95
N ARG A 44 -4.78 11.27 -5.08
CA ARG A 44 -3.62 12.17 -5.14
C ARG A 44 -3.99 13.59 -4.78
N GLU A 45 -5.13 14.09 -5.27
CA GLU A 45 -5.64 15.42 -4.93
C GLU A 45 -6.05 15.53 -3.45
N GLU A 46 -6.66 14.48 -2.89
CA GLU A 46 -6.96 14.42 -1.46
C GLU A 46 -5.69 14.46 -0.60
N VAL A 47 -4.68 13.67 -0.96
CA VAL A 47 -3.38 13.66 -0.28
C VAL A 47 -2.68 15.02 -0.39
N ALA A 48 -2.79 15.71 -1.53
CA ALA A 48 -2.26 17.05 -1.72
C ALA A 48 -2.81 18.06 -0.70
N ARG A 49 -4.11 17.97 -0.42
CA ARG A 49 -4.83 18.85 0.53
C ARG A 49 -4.80 18.36 1.98
N CYS A 50 -4.27 17.17 2.25
CA CYS A 50 -4.33 16.54 3.56
C CYS A 50 -3.59 17.33 4.65
N LYS A 51 -4.26 17.57 5.79
CA LYS A 51 -3.72 18.21 6.99
C LYS A 51 -3.89 17.38 8.27
N ALA A 52 -4.17 16.09 8.13
CA ALA A 52 -4.56 15.19 9.23
C ALA A 52 -3.45 14.90 10.26
N CYS A 53 -2.18 15.19 9.96
CA CYS A 53 -1.06 15.03 10.90
C CYS A 53 -0.04 16.17 10.74
N PRO A 54 0.88 16.39 11.72
CA PRO A 54 1.81 17.52 11.70
C PRO A 54 2.74 17.60 10.48
N LEU A 55 2.97 16.49 9.78
CA LEU A 55 3.88 16.42 8.62
C LEU A 55 3.46 17.30 7.45
N HIS A 56 2.18 17.70 7.36
CA HIS A 56 1.73 18.64 6.33
C HIS A 56 2.40 20.02 6.43
N ARG A 57 2.90 20.39 7.61
CA ARG A 57 3.53 21.70 7.85
C ARG A 57 4.95 21.79 7.29
N THR A 58 5.60 20.64 7.08
CA THR A 58 7.03 20.58 6.73
C THR A 58 7.31 19.95 5.38
N ARG A 59 6.36 19.22 4.79
CA ARG A 59 6.51 18.66 3.44
C ARG A 59 6.61 19.76 2.40
N LYS A 60 7.40 19.53 1.35
CA LYS A 60 7.34 20.32 0.11
C LYS A 60 6.28 19.75 -0.82
N ASN A 61 6.39 18.46 -1.15
CA ASN A 61 5.41 17.74 -1.94
C ASN A 61 5.00 16.47 -1.20
N PRO A 62 3.69 16.19 -1.06
CA PRO A 62 3.28 14.87 -0.65
C PRO A 62 3.53 13.86 -1.78
N VAL A 63 3.76 12.61 -1.39
CA VAL A 63 4.12 11.52 -2.28
C VAL A 63 3.10 10.40 -2.11
N LEU A 64 2.09 10.37 -2.98
CA LEU A 64 1.09 9.30 -2.95
C LEU A 64 1.69 7.95 -3.33
N GLY A 65 2.44 7.90 -4.43
CA GLY A 65 2.88 6.69 -5.10
C GLY A 65 2.83 6.84 -6.61
N GLU A 66 3.50 5.94 -7.32
CA GLU A 66 3.54 5.89 -8.79
C GLU A 66 3.64 4.44 -9.28
N GLY A 67 3.24 4.20 -10.53
CA GLY A 67 3.25 2.89 -11.17
C GLY A 67 1.91 2.51 -11.78
N ASP A 68 1.79 1.26 -12.24
CA ASP A 68 0.57 0.72 -12.85
C ASP A 68 -0.62 0.74 -11.85
N PRO A 69 -1.73 1.43 -12.15
CA PRO A 69 -2.96 1.40 -11.36
C PRO A 69 -3.57 0.01 -11.16
N ARG A 70 -3.15 -0.97 -11.97
CA ARG A 70 -3.58 -2.38 -11.93
C ARG A 70 -2.42 -3.33 -11.59
N ALA A 71 -1.36 -2.81 -10.96
CA ALA A 71 -0.17 -3.57 -10.65
C ALA A 71 -0.46 -4.87 -9.88
N VAL A 72 0.09 -5.98 -10.37
CA VAL A 72 0.05 -7.28 -9.68
C VAL A 72 0.88 -7.24 -8.39
N LEU A 73 1.98 -6.47 -8.40
CA LEU A 73 2.90 -6.31 -7.29
C LEU A 73 2.98 -4.84 -6.84
N VAL A 74 2.76 -4.62 -5.54
CA VAL A 74 2.94 -3.31 -4.90
C VAL A 74 4.11 -3.35 -3.93
N PHE A 75 5.04 -2.40 -4.03
CA PHE A 75 6.08 -2.16 -3.04
C PHE A 75 5.63 -1.06 -2.06
N VAL A 76 5.75 -1.34 -0.75
CA VAL A 76 5.37 -0.40 0.32
C VAL A 76 6.56 -0.15 1.22
N GLY A 77 7.07 1.08 1.23
CA GLY A 77 8.11 1.54 2.14
C GLY A 77 7.59 2.31 3.35
N GLU A 78 8.52 3.01 4.01
CA GLU A 78 8.28 3.73 5.26
C GLU A 78 7.72 5.15 5.01
N ALA A 79 8.51 6.04 4.43
CA ALA A 79 8.16 7.43 4.22
C ALA A 79 9.01 8.06 3.11
N PRO A 80 8.60 9.20 2.53
CA PRO A 80 9.42 9.96 1.60
C PRO A 80 10.70 10.46 2.28
N GLY A 81 11.82 10.38 1.57
CA GLY A 81 13.06 11.07 1.92
C GLY A 81 13.13 12.47 1.35
N GLY A 82 14.33 13.07 1.35
CA GLY A 82 14.53 14.45 0.88
C GLY A 82 14.28 14.63 -0.61
N GLU A 83 14.81 13.73 -1.43
CA GLU A 83 14.61 13.76 -2.89
C GLU A 83 13.14 13.49 -3.25
N GLU A 84 12.50 12.55 -2.56
CA GLU A 84 11.09 12.23 -2.78
C GLU A 84 10.18 13.42 -2.44
N ASP A 85 10.44 14.12 -1.33
CA ASP A 85 9.71 15.32 -0.91
C ASP A 85 9.91 16.50 -1.89
N LEU A 86 11.09 16.61 -2.48
CA LEU A 86 11.39 17.63 -3.50
C LEU A 86 10.67 17.35 -4.82
N GLN A 87 10.65 16.09 -5.25
CA GLN A 87 10.14 15.70 -6.57
C GLN A 87 8.66 15.28 -6.56
N GLY A 88 8.08 14.98 -5.39
CA GLY A 88 6.72 14.44 -5.30
C GLY A 88 6.59 12.98 -5.74
N ARG A 89 7.71 12.27 -5.88
CA ARG A 89 7.80 10.91 -6.43
C ARG A 89 8.40 9.94 -5.41
N PRO A 90 7.92 8.69 -5.30
CA PRO A 90 8.42 7.73 -4.33
C PRO A 90 9.77 7.15 -4.79
N PHE A 91 10.69 6.85 -3.86
CA PHE A 91 11.91 6.09 -4.16
C PHE A 91 12.68 6.61 -5.40
N VAL A 92 13.11 7.88 -5.34
CA VAL A 92 13.90 8.54 -6.40
C VAL A 92 15.33 8.89 -5.96
N GLY A 93 15.65 8.78 -4.67
CA GLY A 93 17.04 8.86 -4.19
C GLY A 93 17.80 7.53 -4.33
N ARG A 94 19.00 7.44 -3.73
CA ARG A 94 19.87 6.23 -3.80
C ARG A 94 19.18 4.92 -3.39
N ALA A 95 18.30 4.98 -2.40
CA ALA A 95 17.53 3.81 -1.97
C ALA A 95 16.51 3.39 -3.05
N GLY A 96 15.97 4.36 -3.77
CA GLY A 96 15.13 4.16 -4.93
C GLY A 96 15.86 3.56 -6.11
N ASP A 97 17.08 4.01 -6.41
CA ASP A 97 17.90 3.41 -7.47
C ASP A 97 18.15 1.92 -7.22
N LEU A 98 18.44 1.56 -5.96
CA LEU A 98 18.61 0.15 -5.59
C LEU A 98 17.30 -0.63 -5.71
N LEU A 99 16.16 -0.03 -5.35
CA LEU A 99 14.85 -0.66 -5.54
C LEU A 99 14.56 -0.89 -7.03
N THR A 100 14.84 0.10 -7.89
CA THR A 100 14.69 -0.02 -9.34
C THR A 100 15.53 -1.17 -9.88
N ARG A 101 16.79 -1.30 -9.46
CA ARG A 101 17.64 -2.45 -9.85
C ARG A 101 17.11 -3.80 -9.37
N ILE A 102 16.48 -3.84 -8.19
CA ILE A 102 15.84 -5.07 -7.70
C ILE A 102 14.65 -5.42 -8.59
N ILE A 103 13.82 -4.44 -8.97
CA ILE A 103 12.67 -4.64 -9.87
C ILE A 103 13.14 -5.12 -11.26
N GLU A 104 14.18 -4.50 -11.81
CA GLU A 104 14.80 -4.92 -13.08
C GLU A 104 15.35 -6.34 -13.00
N ALA A 105 15.99 -6.71 -11.89
CA ALA A 105 16.47 -8.07 -11.67
C ALA A 105 15.35 -9.11 -11.53
N MET A 106 14.12 -8.68 -11.22
CA MET A 106 12.92 -9.53 -11.27
C MET A 106 12.41 -9.74 -12.70
N GLY A 107 13.00 -9.06 -13.70
CA GLY A 107 12.52 -9.04 -15.08
C GLY A 107 11.30 -8.13 -15.28
N LEU A 108 11.11 -7.16 -14.39
CA LEU A 108 10.00 -6.20 -14.44
C LEU A 108 10.56 -4.79 -14.68
N ARG A 109 9.74 -3.94 -15.26
CA ARG A 109 10.01 -2.51 -15.33
C ARG A 109 9.33 -1.78 -14.17
N ARG A 110 9.86 -0.62 -13.80
CA ARG A 110 9.37 0.15 -12.64
C ARG A 110 7.92 0.58 -12.82
N GLU A 111 7.50 0.86 -14.05
CA GLU A 111 6.13 1.26 -14.40
C GLU A 111 5.12 0.11 -14.30
N GLU A 112 5.57 -1.15 -14.38
CA GLU A 112 4.69 -2.35 -14.31
C GLU A 112 4.31 -2.74 -12.87
N VAL A 113 4.98 -2.14 -11.89
CA VAL A 113 4.70 -2.32 -10.47
C VAL A 113 4.20 -1.01 -9.90
N TYR A 114 3.62 -1.03 -8.70
CA TYR A 114 3.24 0.19 -8.00
C TYR A 114 4.10 0.38 -6.75
N ILE A 115 4.61 1.59 -6.54
CA ILE A 115 5.53 1.90 -5.44
C ILE A 115 4.93 3.01 -4.58
N THR A 116 4.88 2.78 -3.28
CA THR A 116 4.35 3.74 -2.31
C THR A 116 5.00 3.57 -0.92
N ASN A 117 4.55 4.34 0.06
CA ASN A 117 4.99 4.33 1.45
C ASN A 117 3.81 4.32 2.41
N ILE A 118 3.99 3.90 3.68
CA ILE A 118 2.94 4.03 4.69
C ILE A 118 2.62 5.51 4.99
N LEU A 119 3.64 6.38 5.01
CA LEU A 119 3.46 7.83 5.09
C LEU A 119 3.53 8.46 3.70
N LYS A 120 2.72 9.48 3.45
CA LYS A 120 2.74 10.27 2.19
C LYS A 120 3.51 11.59 2.32
N CYS A 121 4.11 11.86 3.47
CA CYS A 121 4.81 13.12 3.77
C CYS A 121 6.14 12.78 4.46
N ARG A 122 7.20 13.52 4.13
CA ARG A 122 8.52 13.35 4.74
C ARG A 122 8.52 13.77 6.21
N PRO A 123 8.96 12.91 7.15
CA PRO A 123 9.28 13.32 8.51
C PRO A 123 10.47 14.28 8.56
N PRO A 124 10.43 15.36 9.38
CA PRO A 124 11.54 16.30 9.53
C PRO A 124 12.85 15.60 9.87
N GLY A 125 13.93 15.93 9.14
CA GLY A 125 15.24 15.30 9.34
C GLY A 125 15.31 13.82 8.98
N ASN A 126 14.34 13.28 8.22
CA ASN A 126 14.22 11.85 7.91
C ASN A 126 14.18 10.98 9.18
N ARG A 127 13.62 11.50 10.28
CA ARG A 127 13.37 10.69 11.48
C ARG A 127 12.36 9.58 11.20
N ASN A 128 12.32 8.60 12.08
CA ASN A 128 11.30 7.56 12.03
C ASN A 128 9.87 8.14 12.16
N PRO A 129 8.88 7.51 11.49
CA PRO A 129 7.46 7.78 11.67
C PRO A 129 7.01 7.64 13.12
N ARG A 130 6.13 8.54 13.57
CA ARG A 130 5.45 8.38 14.86
C ARG A 130 4.16 7.58 14.70
N PRO A 131 3.71 6.83 15.73
CA PRO A 131 2.48 6.04 15.66
C PRO A 131 1.24 6.84 15.23
N GLU A 132 1.09 8.07 15.72
CA GLU A 132 -0.01 8.95 15.36
C GLU A 132 0.04 9.42 13.90
N GLU A 133 1.24 9.59 13.34
CA GLU A 133 1.44 9.93 11.93
C GLU A 133 1.06 8.77 11.02
N ILE A 134 1.48 7.56 11.39
CA ILE A 134 1.10 6.32 10.70
C ILE A 134 -0.42 6.16 10.74
N LYS A 135 -1.04 6.25 11.93
CA LYS A 135 -2.49 6.10 12.11
C LYS A 135 -3.27 7.09 11.24
N ALA A 136 -2.84 8.34 11.15
CA ALA A 136 -3.50 9.36 10.35
C ALA A 136 -3.32 9.16 8.83
N CYS A 137 -2.21 8.56 8.38
CA CYS A 137 -1.89 8.43 6.96
C CYS A 137 -2.33 7.09 6.35
N LEU A 138 -2.43 6.04 7.17
CA LEU A 138 -2.82 4.68 6.77
C LEU A 138 -4.09 4.58 5.91
N PRO A 139 -5.17 5.36 6.16
CA PRO A 139 -6.37 5.30 5.32
C PRO A 139 -6.08 5.54 3.83
N PHE A 140 -5.07 6.36 3.48
CA PHE A 140 -4.68 6.56 2.09
C PHE A 140 -4.02 5.31 1.49
N LEU A 141 -3.13 4.64 2.23
CA LEU A 141 -2.51 3.40 1.77
C LEU A 141 -3.56 2.30 1.56
N PHE A 142 -4.49 2.14 2.50
CA PHE A 142 -5.52 1.11 2.38
C PHE A 142 -6.42 1.35 1.17
N ARG A 143 -6.84 2.61 0.95
CA ARG A 143 -7.58 2.97 -0.27
C ARG A 143 -6.76 2.71 -1.54
N GLN A 144 -5.45 3.02 -1.57
CA GLN A 144 -4.61 2.66 -2.73
C GLN A 144 -4.62 1.16 -3.01
N LEU A 145 -4.47 0.33 -1.98
CA LEU A 145 -4.45 -1.13 -2.13
C LEU A 145 -5.83 -1.69 -2.51
N GLU A 146 -6.91 -1.07 -2.04
CA GLU A 146 -8.29 -1.40 -2.42
C GLU A 146 -8.62 -1.04 -3.87
N VAL A 147 -8.06 0.06 -4.37
CA VAL A 147 -8.17 0.51 -5.78
C VAL A 147 -7.33 -0.38 -6.70
N ILE A 148 -6.05 -0.60 -6.34
CA ILE A 148 -5.09 -1.36 -7.18
C ILE A 148 -5.43 -2.86 -7.20
N ARG A 149 -5.99 -3.38 -6.10
CA ARG A 149 -6.30 -4.81 -5.89
C ARG A 149 -5.11 -5.74 -6.25
N PRO A 150 -3.90 -5.49 -5.72
CA PRO A 150 -2.73 -6.28 -6.07
C PRO A 150 -2.87 -7.73 -5.60
N LYS A 151 -2.10 -8.63 -6.23
CA LYS A 151 -2.03 -10.03 -5.80
C LYS A 151 -0.86 -10.30 -4.84
N MET A 152 0.11 -9.39 -4.83
CA MET A 152 1.28 -9.46 -3.96
C MET A 152 1.72 -8.08 -3.47
N ILE A 153 2.15 -8.00 -2.22
CA ILE A 153 2.72 -6.81 -1.60
C ILE A 153 4.12 -7.14 -1.09
N CYS A 154 5.10 -6.29 -1.41
CA CYS A 154 6.43 -6.32 -0.82
C CYS A 154 6.57 -5.19 0.21
N ALA A 155 6.69 -5.55 1.49
CA ALA A 155 6.84 -4.59 2.57
C ALA A 155 8.34 -4.35 2.86
N LEU A 156 8.81 -3.14 2.51
CA LEU A 156 10.21 -2.76 2.60
C LEU A 156 10.52 -2.18 3.98
N GLY A 157 11.16 -2.99 4.84
CA GLY A 157 11.63 -2.58 6.16
C GLY A 157 10.61 -2.75 7.28
N THR A 158 11.09 -2.48 8.50
CA THR A 158 10.36 -2.74 9.75
C THR A 158 9.03 -2.02 9.83
N PHE A 159 8.99 -0.71 9.52
CA PHE A 159 7.77 0.07 9.67
C PHE A 159 6.67 -0.39 8.71
N ALA A 160 6.99 -0.62 7.44
CA ALA A 160 6.03 -1.13 6.46
C ALA A 160 5.50 -2.52 6.87
N ALA A 161 6.41 -3.44 7.22
CA ALA A 161 6.05 -4.80 7.61
C ALA A 161 5.19 -4.84 8.87
N GLN A 162 5.62 -4.17 9.95
CA GLN A 162 4.88 -4.12 11.21
C GLN A 162 3.51 -3.47 11.06
N THR A 163 3.43 -2.39 10.28
CA THR A 163 2.18 -1.67 10.04
C THR A 163 1.17 -2.53 9.30
N LEU A 164 1.59 -3.18 8.20
CA LEU A 164 0.70 -4.02 7.41
C LEU A 164 0.31 -5.30 8.15
N LEU A 165 1.25 -5.94 8.86
CA LEU A 165 0.99 -7.19 9.58
C LEU A 165 0.37 -7.00 10.98
N GLY A 166 0.27 -5.77 11.48
CA GLY A 166 -0.26 -5.50 12.81
C GLY A 166 0.56 -6.13 13.94
N THR A 167 1.90 -6.17 13.78
CA THR A 167 2.82 -6.84 14.71
C THR A 167 3.94 -5.91 15.18
N LYS A 168 4.62 -6.30 16.26
CA LYS A 168 5.85 -5.65 16.76
C LYS A 168 7.11 -6.50 16.52
N GLU A 169 6.98 -7.64 15.84
CA GLU A 169 8.10 -8.53 15.54
C GLU A 169 9.18 -7.81 14.71
N LYS A 170 10.44 -8.15 14.94
CA LYS A 170 11.57 -7.57 14.20
C LYS A 170 11.53 -8.06 12.74
N ILE A 171 11.93 -7.19 11.80
CA ILE A 171 11.96 -7.52 10.37
C ILE A 171 12.75 -8.81 10.06
N SER A 172 13.81 -9.10 10.82
CA SER A 172 14.62 -10.31 10.67
C SER A 172 13.85 -11.62 10.91
N GLY A 173 12.81 -11.61 11.76
CA GLY A 173 11.92 -12.76 11.99
C GLY A 173 10.72 -12.82 11.03
N LEU A 174 10.39 -11.68 10.41
CA LEU A 174 9.26 -11.56 9.49
C LEU A 174 9.62 -11.88 8.04
N ARG A 175 10.83 -11.58 7.61
CA ARG A 175 11.27 -11.79 6.22
C ARG A 175 11.51 -13.26 5.87
N GLY A 176 11.67 -13.56 4.57
CA GLY A 176 11.95 -14.92 4.08
C GLY A 176 10.73 -15.85 4.08
N ARG A 177 9.52 -15.31 4.27
CA ARG A 177 8.26 -16.06 4.15
C ARG A 177 7.12 -15.16 3.74
N PHE A 178 6.15 -15.72 3.03
CA PHE A 178 4.89 -15.02 2.75
C PHE A 178 3.99 -15.02 3.99
N HIS A 179 3.41 -13.85 4.23
CA HIS A 179 2.33 -13.61 5.16
C HIS A 179 1.05 -13.27 4.37
N GLN A 180 -0.04 -13.01 5.08
CA GLN A 180 -1.27 -12.53 4.47
C GLN A 180 -1.66 -11.15 4.98
N TRP A 181 -2.07 -10.30 4.05
CA TRP A 181 -2.73 -9.03 4.33
C TRP A 181 -4.07 -9.01 3.60
N ARG A 182 -5.19 -9.14 4.33
CA ARG A 182 -6.54 -9.13 3.75
C ARG A 182 -6.70 -10.08 2.53
N GLY A 183 -6.12 -11.28 2.61
CA GLY A 183 -6.14 -12.27 1.53
C GLY A 183 -5.09 -12.07 0.42
N ILE A 184 -4.28 -11.01 0.49
CA ILE A 184 -3.18 -10.72 -0.45
C ILE A 184 -1.86 -11.25 0.14
N LYS A 185 -1.03 -11.88 -0.68
CA LYS A 185 0.30 -12.36 -0.24
C LYS A 185 1.20 -11.17 0.07
N LEU A 186 1.85 -11.19 1.23
CA LEU A 186 2.74 -10.13 1.69
C LEU A 186 4.12 -10.70 2.00
N MET A 187 5.16 -10.19 1.34
CA MET A 187 6.56 -10.53 1.62
C MET A 187 7.25 -9.36 2.33
N PRO A 188 7.60 -9.48 3.63
CA PRO A 188 8.49 -8.55 4.30
C PRO A 188 9.93 -8.75 3.82
N THR A 189 10.67 -7.67 3.62
CA THR A 189 12.12 -7.73 3.36
C THR A 189 12.83 -6.49 3.91
N TYR A 190 14.16 -6.45 3.84
CA TYR A 190 14.92 -5.29 4.29
C TYR A 190 14.73 -4.09 3.37
N HIS A 191 14.68 -2.89 3.95
CA HIS A 191 14.56 -1.66 3.18
C HIS A 191 15.84 -1.39 2.35
N PRO A 192 15.75 -0.89 1.10
CA PRO A 192 16.93 -0.60 0.28
C PRO A 192 17.94 0.33 0.96
N ALA A 193 17.48 1.35 1.68
CA ALA A 193 18.36 2.23 2.47
C ALA A 193 19.17 1.48 3.55
N PHE A 194 18.64 0.40 4.12
CA PHE A 194 19.37 -0.45 5.06
C PHE A 194 20.48 -1.23 4.34
N LEU A 195 20.20 -1.76 3.14
CA LEU A 195 21.18 -2.48 2.32
C LEU A 195 22.33 -1.60 1.83
N LEU A 196 22.07 -0.31 1.57
CA LEU A 196 23.12 0.64 1.22
C LEU A 196 24.14 0.82 2.35
N ARG A 197 23.72 0.67 3.61
CA ARG A 197 24.60 0.73 4.79
C ARG A 197 25.14 -0.64 5.20
N ASN A 198 24.42 -1.71 4.87
CA ASN A 198 24.72 -3.07 5.29
C ASN A 198 24.65 -4.03 4.08
N PRO A 199 25.63 -3.96 3.17
CA PRO A 199 25.59 -4.71 1.91
C PRO A 199 25.63 -6.23 2.10
N GLN A 200 26.07 -6.73 3.26
CA GLN A 200 26.07 -8.17 3.57
C GLN A 200 24.68 -8.80 3.54
N TYR A 201 23.62 -8.02 3.80
CA TYR A 201 22.22 -8.49 3.74
C TYR A 201 21.62 -8.46 2.32
N LYS A 202 22.41 -8.14 1.28
CA LYS A 202 21.91 -8.22 -0.11
C LYS A 202 21.53 -9.65 -0.49
N ARG A 203 22.29 -10.64 0.00
CA ARG A 203 21.97 -12.07 -0.25
C ARG A 203 20.61 -12.43 0.32
N ASP A 204 20.33 -12.00 1.54
CA ASP A 204 19.03 -12.19 2.19
C ASP A 204 17.89 -11.64 1.32
N VAL A 205 17.98 -10.37 0.94
CA VAL A 205 16.94 -9.75 0.09
C VAL A 205 16.81 -10.46 -1.25
N TRP A 206 17.91 -10.95 -1.83
CA TRP A 206 17.86 -11.73 -3.06
C TRP A 206 17.09 -13.05 -2.91
N GLU A 207 17.22 -13.75 -1.77
CA GLU A 207 16.40 -14.93 -1.49
C GLU A 207 14.90 -14.58 -1.40
N ASP A 208 14.55 -13.46 -0.74
CA ASP A 208 13.17 -12.97 -0.68
C ASP A 208 12.64 -12.65 -2.09
N VAL A 209 13.46 -11.99 -2.90
CA VAL A 209 13.14 -11.62 -4.28
C VAL A 209 12.90 -12.84 -5.16
N LYS A 210 13.72 -13.89 -5.05
CA LYS A 210 13.49 -15.15 -5.79
C LYS A 210 12.16 -15.79 -5.42
N MET A 211 11.77 -15.80 -4.15
CA MET A 211 10.45 -16.30 -3.72
C MET A 211 9.32 -15.46 -4.33
N MET A 212 9.47 -14.14 -4.36
CA MET A 212 8.52 -13.25 -5.02
C MET A 212 8.44 -13.47 -6.53
N MET A 213 9.56 -13.67 -7.21
CA MET A 213 9.58 -13.96 -8.65
C MET A 213 8.83 -15.27 -8.97
N ALA A 214 9.10 -16.34 -8.22
CA ALA A 214 8.41 -17.62 -8.39
C ALA A 214 6.89 -17.46 -8.19
N GLU A 215 6.48 -16.73 -7.16
CA GLU A 215 5.07 -16.43 -6.91
C GLU A 215 4.45 -15.57 -8.01
N TYR A 216 5.14 -14.52 -8.45
CA TYR A 216 4.67 -13.61 -9.50
C TYR A 216 4.42 -14.36 -10.82
N GLN A 217 5.33 -15.25 -11.21
CA GLN A 217 5.16 -16.10 -12.39
C GLN A 217 3.97 -17.06 -12.22
N GLY A 218 3.80 -17.64 -11.03
CA GLY A 218 2.64 -18.47 -10.70
C GLY A 218 1.31 -17.72 -10.80
N ILE A 219 1.28 -16.43 -10.43
CA ILE A 219 0.10 -15.56 -10.56
C ILE A 219 -0.18 -15.27 -12.03
N LYS A 220 0.83 -14.87 -12.82
CA LYS A 220 0.67 -14.56 -14.25
C LYS A 220 0.24 -15.78 -15.07
N GLY A 221 0.78 -16.96 -14.75
CA GLY A 221 0.45 -18.22 -15.44
C GLY A 221 -0.97 -18.73 -15.18
N ARG A 222 -1.66 -18.24 -14.13
CA ARG A 222 -3.03 -18.65 -13.80
C ARG A 222 -4.10 -17.93 -14.61
N GLY A 223 -3.76 -16.83 -15.30
CA GLY A 223 -4.69 -16.02 -16.10
C GLY A 223 -5.90 -15.49 -15.31
N PRO A 224 -6.66 -14.52 -15.83
CA PRO A 224 -8.01 -14.27 -15.33
C PRO A 224 -8.88 -15.47 -15.71
N ALA A 225 -9.44 -16.14 -14.70
CA ALA A 225 -10.52 -17.12 -14.89
C ALA A 225 -11.79 -16.43 -15.43
#